data_AF-A0A231RL72-F1
#
_entry.id   AF-A0A231RL72-F1
#
_cell.length_a   1.000
_cell.length_b   1.000
_cell.length_c   1.000
_cell.angle_alpha   90.00
_cell.angle_beta   90.00
_cell.angle_gamma   90.00
#
_symmetry.space_group_name_H-M   'P 1'
#
loop_
_entity.id
_entity.type
_entity.pdbx_description
1 polymer ?
#
loop_
_entity_poly.entity_id
_entity_poly.type
_entity_poly.pdbx_seq_one_letter_code
_entity_poly.pdbx_strand_id
1 'polypeptide(L)'
;MKVLVTGVTGMVGEGVVLECLGDPGVERVLVVGRKPCGIEHAKLTEIVHADFFDLSPIAERLVDFDACFFCLGVSSVGMSEDDYRRKTYDLTLTMAKLLAENNPGMTFCYVSGSGTDSTEKGRSMWARVKGKTENDLLKLPFKAAYMFRAGYLHPTPGAENTHRYYRVLSWIYPIFRRLLPNHVSTLRELGAAMIRVSRSGYGKPIIEVKDIVRLARS
;
A
#
# COMPACT_ATOMS: atom_id res chain seq x y z
N MET A 1 -14.20 -7.49 -8.43
CA MET A 1 -13.66 -6.34 -7.65
C MET A 1 -12.79 -5.45 -8.54
N LYS A 2 -13.02 -4.14 -8.53
CA LYS A 2 -12.24 -3.10 -9.22
C LYS A 2 -11.28 -2.45 -8.24
N VAL A 3 -9.99 -2.43 -8.58
CA VAL A 3 -8.92 -2.01 -7.66
C VAL A 3 -8.15 -0.82 -8.25
N LEU A 4 -7.95 0.22 -7.44
CA LEU A 4 -6.99 1.28 -7.71
C LEU A 4 -5.69 0.96 -6.98
N VAL A 5 -4.54 1.04 -7.67
CA VAL A 5 -3.21 0.82 -7.07
C VAL A 5 -2.32 2.04 -7.33
N THR A 6 -1.63 2.52 -6.30
CA THR A 6 -0.64 3.59 -6.43
C THR A 6 0.77 3.07 -6.14
N GLY A 7 1.80 3.76 -6.62
CA GLY A 7 3.20 3.43 -6.30
C GLY A 7 3.72 2.16 -6.99
N VAL A 8 3.15 1.79 -8.14
CA VAL A 8 3.51 0.58 -8.90
C VAL A 8 4.96 0.57 -9.41
N THR A 9 5.56 1.75 -9.64
CA THR A 9 6.99 1.84 -10.00
C THR A 9 7.94 1.56 -8.83
N GLY A 10 7.42 1.26 -7.64
CA GLY A 10 8.19 0.84 -6.47
C GLY A 10 7.94 -0.62 -6.14
N MET A 11 8.89 -1.25 -5.46
CA MET A 11 8.86 -2.67 -5.10
C MET A 11 7.51 -3.12 -4.51
N VAL A 12 6.93 -2.36 -3.56
CA VAL A 12 5.66 -2.74 -2.92
C VAL A 12 4.49 -2.70 -3.91
N GLY A 13 4.33 -1.58 -4.61
CA GLY A 13 3.22 -1.42 -5.56
C GLY A 13 3.31 -2.39 -6.73
N GLU A 14 4.51 -2.67 -7.23
CA GLU A 14 4.75 -3.70 -8.25
C GLU A 14 4.28 -5.07 -7.76
N GLY A 15 4.73 -5.50 -6.58
CA GLY A 15 4.32 -6.79 -6.03
C GLY A 15 2.81 -6.90 -5.82
N VAL A 16 2.19 -5.84 -5.31
CA VAL A 16 0.73 -5.80 -5.10
C VAL A 16 -0.03 -5.83 -6.43
N VAL A 17 0.42 -5.09 -7.45
CA VAL A 17 -0.27 -5.07 -8.75
C VAL A 17 -0.20 -6.44 -9.41
N LEU A 18 0.95 -7.13 -9.35
CA LEU A 18 1.10 -8.47 -9.93
C LEU A 18 0.13 -9.48 -9.31
N GLU A 19 -0.05 -9.44 -7.99
CA GLU A 19 -1.05 -10.28 -7.31
C GLU A 19 -2.49 -9.93 -7.75
N CYS A 20 -2.79 -8.63 -7.93
CA CYS A 20 -4.10 -8.20 -8.43
C CYS A 20 -4.38 -8.73 -9.85
N LEU A 21 -3.39 -8.70 -10.74
CA LEU A 21 -3.55 -9.16 -12.12
C LEU A 21 -3.78 -10.68 -12.18
N GLY A 22 -3.10 -11.44 -11.32
CA GLY A 22 -3.24 -12.90 -11.20
C GLY A 22 -4.51 -13.38 -10.50
N ASP A 23 -5.19 -12.53 -9.70
CA ASP A 23 -6.38 -12.94 -8.96
C ASP A 23 -7.66 -12.93 -9.84
N PRO A 24 -8.40 -14.05 -9.94
CA PRO A 24 -9.58 -14.16 -10.79
C PRO A 24 -10.78 -13.31 -10.34
N GLY A 25 -10.88 -12.95 -9.05
CA GLY A 25 -11.93 -12.06 -8.56
C GLY A 25 -11.60 -10.56 -8.70
N VAL A 26 -10.42 -10.22 -9.21
CA VAL A 26 -10.08 -8.85 -9.60
C VAL A 26 -10.39 -8.69 -11.08
N GLU A 27 -11.33 -7.81 -11.37
CA GLU A 27 -11.87 -7.59 -12.72
C GLU A 27 -11.09 -6.51 -13.46
N ARG A 28 -10.74 -5.44 -12.74
CA ARG A 28 -10.04 -4.27 -13.29
C ARG A 28 -9.03 -3.74 -12.28
N VAL A 29 -7.88 -3.36 -12.78
CA VAL A 29 -6.82 -2.67 -12.04
C VAL A 29 -6.57 -1.33 -12.71
N LEU A 30 -6.73 -0.24 -11.95
CA LEU A 30 -6.30 1.09 -12.34
C LEU A 30 -5.01 1.43 -11.62
N VAL A 31 -3.95 1.67 -12.38
CA VAL A 31 -2.69 2.21 -11.86
C VAL A 31 -2.71 3.72 -11.95
N VAL A 32 -2.43 4.41 -10.85
CA VAL A 32 -2.21 5.86 -10.84
C VAL A 32 -0.77 6.13 -10.43
N GLY A 33 -0.01 6.76 -11.32
CA GLY A 33 1.42 6.99 -11.13
C GLY A 33 1.91 8.26 -11.81
N ARG A 34 3.11 8.72 -11.45
CA ARG A 34 3.75 9.89 -12.09
C ARG A 34 4.45 9.56 -13.41
N LYS A 35 4.63 8.28 -13.69
CA LYS A 35 5.32 7.73 -14.86
C LYS A 35 4.63 6.42 -15.25
N PRO A 36 4.73 6.00 -16.51
CA PRO A 36 4.26 4.69 -16.94
C PRO A 36 4.87 3.56 -16.10
N CYS A 37 4.05 2.58 -15.72
CA CYS A 37 4.46 1.41 -14.95
C CYS A 37 5.12 0.31 -15.79
N GLY A 38 4.93 0.34 -17.12
CA GLY A 38 5.54 -0.62 -18.05
C GLY A 38 4.92 -2.01 -18.07
N ILE A 39 3.78 -2.22 -17.38
CA ILE A 39 3.08 -3.50 -17.32
C ILE A 39 1.92 -3.49 -18.32
N GLU A 40 1.92 -4.43 -19.26
CA GLU A 40 0.81 -4.65 -20.18
C GLU A 40 -0.03 -5.84 -19.71
N HIS A 41 -1.33 -5.61 -19.49
CA HIS A 41 -2.25 -6.67 -19.08
C HIS A 41 -3.70 -6.31 -19.41
N ALA A 42 -4.52 -7.29 -19.80
CA ALA A 42 -5.92 -7.07 -20.20
C ALA A 42 -6.80 -6.44 -19.09
N LYS A 43 -6.49 -6.71 -17.82
CA LYS A 43 -7.17 -6.12 -16.65
C LYS A 43 -6.64 -4.73 -16.28
N LEU A 44 -5.47 -4.33 -16.77
CA LEU A 44 -4.76 -3.14 -16.31
C LEU A 44 -5.05 -1.94 -17.21
N THR A 45 -5.34 -0.82 -16.56
CA THR A 45 -5.38 0.50 -17.18
C THR A 45 -4.52 1.44 -16.36
N GLU A 46 -4.01 2.50 -16.99
CA GLU A 46 -3.10 3.43 -16.32
C GLU A 46 -3.54 4.89 -16.50
N ILE A 47 -3.31 5.68 -15.44
CA ILE A 47 -3.33 7.13 -15.43
C ILE A 47 -1.95 7.61 -15.04
N VAL A 48 -1.28 8.27 -15.99
CA VAL A 48 -0.05 9.02 -15.72
C VAL A 48 -0.44 10.44 -15.34
N HIS A 49 -0.24 10.79 -14.07
CA HIS A 49 -0.57 12.10 -13.51
C HIS A 49 0.60 12.62 -12.68
N ALA A 50 1.09 13.82 -12.97
CA ALA A 50 2.32 14.33 -12.37
C ALA A 50 2.13 14.84 -10.93
N ASP A 51 1.03 15.55 -10.66
CA ASP A 51 0.82 16.26 -9.41
C ASP A 51 -0.21 15.57 -8.51
N PHE A 52 0.26 14.79 -7.55
CA PHE A 52 -0.61 14.10 -6.59
C PHE A 52 -1.17 15.03 -5.50
N PHE A 53 -0.80 16.32 -5.47
CA PHE A 53 -1.43 17.32 -4.61
C PHE A 53 -2.65 17.96 -5.26
N ASP A 54 -2.84 17.80 -6.57
CA ASP A 54 -4.03 18.21 -7.30
C ASP A 54 -4.54 17.08 -8.20
N LEU A 55 -5.55 16.37 -7.73
CA LEU A 55 -6.18 15.26 -8.45
C LEU A 55 -7.43 15.69 -9.22
N SER A 56 -7.79 16.98 -9.19
CA SER A 56 -8.98 17.50 -9.89
C SER A 56 -9.00 17.15 -11.39
N PRO A 57 -7.88 17.15 -12.14
CA PRO A 57 -7.92 16.82 -13.58
C PRO A 57 -8.27 15.37 -13.89
N ILE A 58 -8.15 14.48 -12.90
CA ILE A 58 -8.40 13.04 -13.07
C ILE A 58 -9.56 12.54 -12.19
N ALA A 59 -10.22 13.41 -11.42
CA ALA A 59 -11.21 13.03 -10.41
C ALA A 59 -12.35 12.17 -10.98
N GLU A 60 -12.87 12.52 -12.15
CA GLU A 60 -13.94 11.76 -12.83
C GLU A 60 -13.54 10.33 -13.21
N ARG A 61 -12.23 10.06 -13.31
CA ARG A 61 -11.68 8.74 -13.61
C ARG A 61 -11.35 7.94 -12.35
N LEU A 62 -11.49 8.53 -11.16
CA LEU A 62 -11.23 7.93 -9.86
C LEU A 62 -12.52 7.56 -9.11
N VAL A 63 -13.53 7.12 -9.85
CA VAL A 63 -14.87 6.74 -9.36
C VAL A 63 -15.14 5.26 -9.65
N ASP A 64 -16.12 4.67 -8.96
CA ASP A 64 -16.56 3.28 -9.17
C ASP A 64 -15.43 2.23 -8.92
N PHE A 65 -14.68 2.41 -7.84
CA PHE A 65 -13.68 1.45 -7.35
C PHE A 65 -14.06 0.87 -5.99
N ASP A 66 -13.90 -0.46 -5.85
CA ASP A 66 -14.20 -1.19 -4.63
C ASP A 66 -13.07 -1.11 -3.59
N ALA A 67 -11.83 -0.95 -4.07
CA ALA A 67 -10.66 -0.91 -3.21
C ALA A 67 -9.57 0.03 -3.74
N CYS A 68 -8.84 0.67 -2.82
CA CYS A 68 -7.61 1.40 -3.12
C CYS A 68 -6.46 0.79 -2.34
N PHE A 69 -5.42 0.35 -3.05
CA PHE A 69 -4.16 -0.13 -2.51
C PHE A 69 -3.12 0.97 -2.63
N PHE A 70 -3.00 1.75 -1.56
CA PHE A 70 -2.10 2.89 -1.50
C PHE A 70 -0.70 2.44 -1.08
N CYS A 71 0.18 2.27 -2.06
CA CYS A 71 1.55 1.79 -1.87
C CYS A 71 2.62 2.86 -2.14
N LEU A 72 2.23 4.14 -2.26
CA LEU A 72 3.18 5.25 -2.30
C LEU A 72 3.88 5.41 -0.96
N GLY A 73 5.21 5.55 -1.00
CA GLY A 73 6.03 5.79 0.17
C GLY A 73 7.42 6.26 -0.23
N VAL A 74 8.06 7.00 0.68
CA VAL A 74 9.45 7.44 0.57
C VAL A 74 10.21 7.09 1.83
N SER A 75 11.53 6.94 1.73
CA SER A 75 12.39 6.83 2.91
C SER A 75 12.42 8.16 3.66
N SER A 76 12.38 8.13 4.98
CA SER A 76 12.56 9.33 5.82
C SER A 76 14.03 9.73 5.99
N VAL A 77 14.97 8.89 5.53
CA VAL A 77 16.41 9.10 5.71
C VAL A 77 16.83 10.41 5.04
N GLY A 78 17.44 11.31 5.83
CA GLY A 78 17.91 12.60 5.36
C GLY A 78 16.81 13.63 5.08
N MET A 79 15.56 13.38 5.48
CA MET A 79 14.46 14.34 5.32
C MET A 79 14.15 15.10 6.62
N SER A 80 13.74 16.36 6.47
CA SER A 80 13.08 17.08 7.54
C SER A 80 11.71 16.46 7.86
N GLU A 81 11.18 16.75 9.06
CA GLU A 81 9.83 16.33 9.44
C GLU A 81 8.77 16.90 8.49
N ASP A 82 8.89 18.17 8.12
CA ASP A 82 7.95 18.84 7.22
C ASP A 82 7.94 18.25 5.81
N ASP A 83 9.12 17.96 5.24
CA ASP A 83 9.23 17.33 3.93
C ASP A 83 8.65 15.91 3.94
N TYR A 84 8.94 15.16 4.99
CA TYR A 84 8.42 13.80 5.13
C TYR A 84 6.91 13.81 5.36
N ARG A 85 6.40 14.74 6.17
CA ARG A 85 4.96 14.98 6.39
C ARG A 85 4.28 15.34 5.08
N ARG A 86 4.83 16.25 4.28
CA ARG A 86 4.26 16.62 2.98
C ARG A 86 4.16 15.42 2.02
N LYS A 87 5.23 14.62 1.93
CA LYS A 87 5.29 13.47 1.01
C LYS A 87 4.54 12.24 1.48
N THR A 88 4.28 12.12 2.79
CA THR A 88 3.63 10.95 3.40
C THR A 88 2.21 11.27 3.85
N TYR A 89 2.02 12.27 4.70
CA TYR A 89 0.71 12.61 5.25
C TYR A 89 -0.12 13.44 4.26
N ASP A 90 0.38 14.61 3.82
CA ASP A 90 -0.43 15.53 3.00
C ASP A 90 -0.82 14.86 1.67
N LEU A 91 0.14 14.25 0.97
CA LEU A 91 -0.10 13.54 -0.30
C LEU A 91 -1.13 12.41 -0.14
N THR A 92 -0.99 11.59 0.91
CA THR A 92 -1.92 10.47 1.14
C THR A 92 -3.33 10.96 1.43
N LEU A 93 -3.46 11.98 2.29
CA LEU A 93 -4.77 12.51 2.67
C LEU A 93 -5.45 13.27 1.53
N THR A 94 -4.70 13.93 0.65
CA THR A 94 -5.27 14.53 -0.58
C THR A 94 -5.99 13.48 -1.41
N MET A 95 -5.32 12.36 -1.70
CA MET A 95 -5.92 11.29 -2.48
C MET A 95 -7.03 10.56 -1.75
N ALA A 96 -6.83 10.23 -0.47
CA ALA A 96 -7.80 9.49 0.30
C ALA A 96 -9.12 10.25 0.49
N LYS A 97 -9.07 11.58 0.68
CA LYS A 97 -10.29 12.40 0.79
C LYS A 97 -11.11 12.37 -0.49
N LEU A 98 -10.47 12.63 -1.64
CA LEU A 98 -11.14 12.55 -2.94
C LEU A 98 -11.75 11.17 -3.20
N LEU A 99 -11.02 10.11 -2.87
CA LEU A 99 -11.51 8.75 -3.05
C LEU A 99 -12.67 8.42 -2.10
N ALA A 100 -12.64 8.87 -0.85
CA ALA A 100 -13.71 8.65 0.11
C ALA A 100 -15.00 9.37 -0.31
N GLU A 101 -14.89 10.59 -0.83
CA GLU A 101 -16.02 11.36 -1.36
C GLU A 101 -16.68 10.68 -2.57
N ASN A 102 -15.86 10.18 -3.50
CA ASN A 102 -16.35 9.62 -4.75
C ASN A 102 -16.66 8.11 -4.70
N ASN A 103 -16.19 7.40 -3.67
CA ASN A 103 -16.31 5.94 -3.56
C ASN A 103 -16.67 5.52 -2.12
N PRO A 104 -17.89 5.82 -1.63
CA PRO A 104 -18.28 5.49 -0.25
C PRO A 104 -18.24 3.98 0.07
N GLY A 105 -18.40 3.13 -0.95
CA GLY A 105 -18.26 1.66 -0.82
C GLY A 105 -16.83 1.14 -0.77
N MET A 106 -15.81 2.00 -0.94
CA MET A 106 -14.43 1.60 -1.09
C MET A 106 -13.81 1.11 0.23
N THR A 107 -12.98 0.07 0.11
CA THR A 107 -12.02 -0.29 1.16
C THR A 107 -10.65 0.33 0.86
N PHE A 108 -10.15 1.17 1.76
CA PHE A 108 -8.83 1.81 1.61
C PHE A 108 -7.74 1.04 2.36
N CYS A 109 -6.74 0.54 1.66
CA CYS A 109 -5.59 -0.14 2.26
C CYS A 109 -4.34 0.73 2.13
N TYR A 110 -3.77 1.12 3.26
CA TYR A 110 -2.56 1.94 3.33
C TYR A 110 -1.36 1.10 3.77
N VAL A 111 -0.27 1.10 2.99
CA VAL A 111 0.97 0.45 3.40
C VAL A 111 1.81 1.42 4.22
N SER A 112 1.91 1.17 5.53
CA SER A 112 2.69 1.98 6.45
C SER A 112 4.06 1.36 6.72
N GLY A 113 4.27 0.79 7.90
CA GLY A 113 5.51 0.16 8.31
C GLY A 113 5.40 -0.38 9.74
N SER A 114 6.08 -1.50 10.01
CA SER A 114 6.20 -2.01 11.36
C SER A 114 6.89 -0.98 12.26
N GLY A 115 6.32 -0.71 13.43
CA GLY A 115 6.80 0.33 14.35
C GLY A 115 6.16 1.71 14.15
N THR A 116 5.16 1.84 13.27
CA THR A 116 4.31 3.05 13.22
C THR A 116 3.68 3.33 14.59
N ASP A 117 3.67 4.60 14.99
CA ASP A 117 3.25 5.02 16.32
C ASP A 117 1.88 5.73 16.30
N SER A 118 0.82 4.99 16.60
CA SER A 118 -0.55 5.54 16.71
C SER A 118 -0.73 6.58 17.81
N THR A 119 0.18 6.67 18.78
CA THR A 119 0.07 7.68 19.85
C THR A 119 0.50 9.07 19.39
N GLU A 120 1.24 9.15 18.28
CA GLU A 120 1.82 10.38 17.73
C GLU A 120 2.79 11.10 18.70
N LYS A 121 3.26 10.43 19.75
CA LYS A 121 4.08 11.02 20.83
C LYS A 121 5.49 10.44 20.95
N GLY A 122 5.80 9.38 20.20
CA GLY A 122 7.08 8.71 20.22
C GLY A 122 8.22 9.58 19.68
N ARG A 123 9.47 9.15 19.92
CA ARG A 123 10.67 9.93 19.53
C ARG A 123 10.97 9.90 18.04
N SER A 124 10.49 8.87 17.32
CA SER A 124 10.76 8.70 15.89
C SER A 124 9.79 9.50 15.02
N MET A 125 10.31 10.50 14.30
CA MET A 125 9.52 11.36 13.41
C MET A 125 8.71 10.58 12.39
N TRP A 126 9.34 9.64 11.68
CA TRP A 126 8.66 8.91 10.62
C TRP A 126 7.47 8.09 11.15
N ALA A 127 7.61 7.56 12.37
CA ALA A 127 6.61 6.71 13.01
C ALA A 127 5.42 7.54 13.47
N ARG A 128 5.65 8.74 14.01
CA ARG A 128 4.59 9.70 14.35
C ARG A 128 3.83 10.16 13.11
N VAL A 129 4.53 10.57 12.05
CA VAL A 129 3.91 11.04 10.80
C VAL A 129 3.05 9.94 10.17
N LYS A 130 3.56 8.70 10.08
CA LYS A 130 2.76 7.56 9.60
C LYS A 130 1.59 7.24 10.54
N GLY A 131 1.79 7.35 11.86
CA GLY A 131 0.73 7.11 12.86
C GLY A 131 -0.41 8.11 12.74
N LYS A 132 -0.08 9.40 12.58
CA LYS A 132 -1.06 10.44 12.27
C LYS A 132 -1.80 10.17 10.96
N THR A 133 -1.08 9.70 9.94
CA THR A 133 -1.68 9.33 8.65
C THR A 133 -2.69 8.19 8.82
N GLU A 134 -2.31 7.12 9.53
CA GLU A 134 -3.22 6.00 9.85
C GLU A 134 -4.45 6.48 10.62
N ASN A 135 -4.25 7.27 11.67
CA ASN A 135 -5.33 7.76 12.52
C ASN A 135 -6.33 8.63 11.75
N ASP A 136 -5.87 9.47 10.83
CA ASP A 136 -6.74 10.34 10.04
C ASP A 136 -7.41 9.60 8.88
N LEU A 137 -6.74 8.61 8.27
CA LEU A 137 -7.37 7.73 7.27
C LEU A 137 -8.53 6.93 7.85
N LEU A 138 -8.39 6.46 9.10
CA LEU A 138 -9.45 5.71 9.79
C LEU A 138 -10.69 6.55 10.13
N LYS A 139 -10.60 7.88 10.03
CA LYS A 139 -11.74 8.79 10.24
C LYS A 139 -12.49 9.11 8.95
N LEU A 140 -11.94 8.77 7.78
CA LEU A 140 -12.58 9.04 6.50
C LEU A 140 -13.78 8.09 6.27
N PRO A 141 -14.81 8.54 5.53
CA PRO A 141 -16.07 7.80 5.36
C PRO A 141 -15.97 6.66 4.33
N PHE A 142 -14.89 5.88 4.37
CA PHE A 142 -14.78 4.63 3.61
C PHE A 142 -15.66 3.54 4.23
N LYS A 143 -16.08 2.56 3.42
CA LYS A 143 -16.68 1.31 3.93
C LYS A 143 -15.78 0.66 4.98
N ALA A 144 -14.48 0.64 4.71
CA ALA A 144 -13.46 0.19 5.65
C ALA A 144 -12.09 0.79 5.29
N ALA A 145 -11.21 0.93 6.28
CA ALA A 145 -9.82 1.30 6.05
C ALA A 145 -8.88 0.39 6.86
N TYR A 146 -7.81 -0.08 6.22
CA TYR A 146 -6.84 -1.01 6.78
C TYR A 146 -5.40 -0.51 6.65
N MET A 147 -4.69 -0.53 7.77
CA MET A 147 -3.32 -0.01 7.90
C MET A 147 -2.35 -1.18 7.96
N PHE A 148 -1.63 -1.43 6.86
CA PHE A 148 -0.69 -2.53 6.71
C PHE A 148 0.69 -2.14 7.24
N ARG A 149 0.97 -2.55 8.48
CA ARG A 149 2.27 -2.34 9.14
C ARG A 149 3.26 -3.42 8.73
N ALA A 150 3.68 -3.37 7.48
CA ALA A 150 4.64 -4.32 6.93
C ALA A 150 6.02 -4.18 7.59
N GLY A 151 6.62 -5.31 7.95
CA GLY A 151 8.02 -5.41 8.39
C GLY A 151 8.95 -5.60 7.20
N TYR A 152 9.81 -6.61 7.26
CA TYR A 152 10.59 -6.99 6.09
C TYR A 152 9.68 -7.63 5.03
N LEU A 153 9.65 -7.02 3.83
CA LEU A 153 8.97 -7.56 2.65
C LEU A 153 9.98 -8.21 1.72
N HIS A 154 9.81 -9.50 1.47
CA HIS A 154 10.58 -10.21 0.48
C HIS A 154 9.99 -10.01 -0.92
N PRO A 155 10.83 -9.66 -1.92
CA PRO A 155 10.37 -9.38 -3.27
C PRO A 155 9.77 -10.61 -3.95
N THR A 156 8.86 -10.36 -4.89
CA THR A 156 8.30 -11.40 -5.76
C THR A 156 9.39 -11.86 -6.74
N PRO A 157 9.55 -13.18 -6.99
CA PRO A 157 10.48 -13.67 -8.01
C PRO A 157 10.20 -13.01 -9.36
N GLY A 158 11.22 -12.39 -9.97
CA GLY A 158 11.09 -11.68 -11.24
C GLY A 158 10.70 -10.20 -11.16
N ALA A 159 10.49 -9.63 -9.96
CA ALA A 159 10.20 -8.21 -9.80
C ALA A 159 11.38 -7.31 -10.24
N GLU A 160 11.10 -6.34 -11.09
CA GLU A 160 12.10 -5.49 -11.73
C GLU A 160 12.56 -4.35 -10.82
N ASN A 161 11.68 -3.84 -9.94
CA ASN A 161 11.98 -2.67 -9.08
C ASN A 161 12.63 -3.02 -7.74
N THR A 162 13.36 -4.13 -7.67
CA THR A 162 14.03 -4.58 -6.44
C THR A 162 15.36 -3.83 -6.25
N HIS A 163 15.50 -3.03 -5.18
CA HIS A 163 16.75 -2.32 -4.87
C HIS A 163 17.95 -3.30 -4.74
N ARG A 164 19.11 -2.96 -5.34
CA ARG A 164 20.31 -3.84 -5.42
C ARG A 164 20.77 -4.44 -4.07
N TYR A 165 20.53 -3.73 -2.96
CA TYR A 165 20.87 -4.18 -1.60
C TYR A 165 20.01 -5.37 -1.11
N TYR A 166 18.77 -5.51 -1.61
CA TYR A 166 17.88 -6.63 -1.25
C TYR A 166 18.31 -7.96 -1.87
N ARG A 167 19.05 -7.97 -3.00
CA ARG A 167 19.63 -9.20 -3.56
C ARG A 167 20.65 -9.84 -2.62
N VAL A 168 21.38 -9.03 -1.84
CA VAL A 168 22.38 -9.50 -0.88
C VAL A 168 21.73 -9.98 0.42
N LEU A 169 20.58 -9.43 0.84
CA LEU A 169 19.84 -9.90 2.02
C LEU A 169 18.93 -11.12 1.73
N SER A 170 18.62 -11.37 0.46
CA SER A 170 17.76 -12.48 0.00
C SER A 170 18.26 -13.87 0.45
N TRP A 171 19.57 -14.09 0.57
CA TRP A 171 20.12 -15.40 0.96
C TRP A 171 19.89 -15.78 2.44
N ILE A 172 19.73 -14.80 3.35
CA ILE A 172 19.47 -15.04 4.79
C ILE A 172 17.96 -15.08 5.08
N TYR A 173 17.12 -14.68 4.11
CA TYR A 173 15.66 -14.72 4.23
C TYR A 173 15.07 -16.06 4.73
N PRO A 174 15.46 -17.25 4.22
CA PRO A 174 14.91 -18.52 4.73
C PRO A 174 15.21 -18.75 6.21
N ILE A 175 16.33 -18.22 6.71
CA ILE A 175 16.71 -18.28 8.13
C ILE A 175 15.84 -17.33 8.95
N PHE A 176 15.67 -16.07 8.50
CA PHE A 176 14.79 -15.10 9.17
C PHE A 176 13.32 -15.55 9.16
N ARG A 177 12.84 -16.17 8.07
CA ARG A 177 11.47 -16.70 7.99
C ARG A 177 11.23 -17.85 8.95
N ARG A 178 12.25 -18.66 9.23
CA ARG A 178 12.16 -19.77 10.20
C ARG A 178 12.25 -19.29 11.64
N LEU A 179 13.05 -18.25 11.92
CA LEU A 179 13.31 -17.75 13.28
C LEU A 179 12.33 -16.64 13.72
N LEU A 180 11.86 -15.80 12.80
CA LEU A 180 10.97 -14.65 13.06
C LEU A 180 9.76 -14.65 12.09
N PRO A 181 8.97 -15.74 12.00
CA PRO A 181 7.88 -15.87 11.03
C PRO A 181 6.79 -14.79 11.17
N ASN A 182 6.68 -14.17 12.34
CA ASN A 182 5.70 -13.11 12.62
C ASN A 182 6.20 -11.69 12.30
N HIS A 183 7.44 -11.52 11.83
CA HIS A 183 8.05 -10.21 11.53
C HIS A 183 8.45 -10.06 10.06
N VAL A 184 8.23 -11.10 9.27
CA VAL A 184 8.65 -11.21 7.88
C VAL A 184 7.48 -11.69 7.02
N SER A 185 7.22 -11.01 5.90
CA SER A 185 6.25 -11.42 4.89
C SER A 185 6.81 -11.25 3.48
N THR A 186 6.13 -11.82 2.49
CA THR A 186 6.41 -11.62 1.07
C THR A 186 5.48 -10.56 0.48
N LEU A 187 5.88 -9.97 -0.65
CA LEU A 187 4.99 -9.10 -1.43
C LEU A 187 3.73 -9.84 -1.89
N ARG A 188 3.88 -11.12 -2.24
CA ARG A 188 2.75 -12.01 -2.56
C ARG A 188 1.75 -12.11 -1.41
N GLU A 189 2.24 -12.39 -0.20
CA GLU A 189 1.38 -12.45 0.99
C GLU A 189 0.73 -11.09 1.29
N LEU A 190 1.46 -9.98 1.09
CA LEU A 190 0.90 -8.64 1.23
C LEU A 190 -0.24 -8.39 0.24
N GLY A 191 -0.03 -8.61 -1.06
CA GLY A 191 -1.04 -8.42 -2.10
C GLY A 191 -2.26 -9.30 -1.87
N ALA A 192 -2.07 -10.59 -1.59
CA ALA A 192 -3.16 -11.52 -1.27
C ALA A 192 -3.95 -11.08 -0.03
N ALA A 193 -3.26 -10.59 1.01
CA ALA A 193 -3.93 -10.08 2.21
C ALA A 193 -4.75 -8.81 1.93
N MET A 194 -4.24 -7.88 1.13
CA MET A 194 -4.96 -6.67 0.72
C MET A 194 -6.23 -7.03 -0.10
N ILE A 195 -6.12 -7.94 -1.06
CA ILE A 195 -7.28 -8.41 -1.85
C ILE A 195 -8.32 -9.04 -0.93
N ARG A 196 -7.89 -9.90 0.00
CA ARG A 196 -8.80 -10.59 0.91
C ARG A 196 -9.49 -9.66 1.88
N VAL A 197 -8.76 -8.72 2.47
CA VAL A 197 -9.33 -7.76 3.43
C VAL A 197 -10.39 -6.88 2.77
N SER A 198 -10.18 -6.49 1.51
CA SER A 198 -11.15 -5.68 0.76
C SER A 198 -12.42 -6.45 0.39
N ARG A 199 -12.33 -7.76 0.21
CA ARG A 199 -13.50 -8.61 -0.10
C ARG A 199 -14.30 -9.00 1.14
N SER A 200 -13.61 -9.49 2.16
CA SER A 200 -14.23 -10.19 3.28
C SER A 200 -14.17 -9.40 4.59
N GLY A 201 -13.46 -8.28 4.62
CA GLY A 201 -13.20 -7.53 5.83
C GLY A 201 -12.23 -8.25 6.79
N TYR A 202 -11.95 -7.58 7.90
CA TYR A 202 -11.15 -8.11 9.00
C TYR A 202 -11.49 -7.40 10.30
N GLY A 203 -11.41 -8.13 11.42
CA GLY A 203 -11.91 -7.68 12.73
C GLY A 203 -11.14 -6.53 13.38
N LYS A 204 -10.05 -6.06 12.77
CA LYS A 204 -9.30 -4.89 13.23
C LYS A 204 -8.71 -4.10 12.05
N PRO A 205 -8.57 -2.77 12.18
CA PRO A 205 -8.05 -1.94 11.10
C PRO A 205 -6.52 -2.03 10.94
N ILE A 206 -5.78 -2.33 12.00
CA ILE A 206 -4.31 -2.45 11.94
C ILE A 206 -3.94 -3.89 11.61
N ILE A 207 -3.28 -4.06 10.46
CA ILE A 207 -2.83 -5.35 9.94
C ILE A 207 -1.32 -5.46 10.16
N GLU A 208 -0.93 -6.20 11.20
CA GLU A 208 0.46 -6.49 11.51
C GLU A 208 0.97 -7.65 10.63
N VAL A 209 2.29 -7.87 10.59
CA VAL A 209 2.90 -8.89 9.72
C VAL A 209 2.32 -10.30 9.93
N LYS A 210 2.04 -10.69 11.18
CA LYS A 210 1.36 -11.96 11.49
C LYS A 210 -0.03 -12.07 10.87
N ASP A 211 -0.75 -10.96 10.75
CA ASP A 211 -2.09 -10.90 10.17
C ASP A 211 -2.01 -10.97 8.64
N ILE A 212 -0.99 -10.33 8.04
CA ILE A 212 -0.68 -10.44 6.60
C ILE A 212 -0.48 -11.92 6.22
N VAL A 213 0.41 -12.62 6.93
CA VAL A 213 0.71 -14.04 6.66
C VAL A 213 -0.53 -14.91 6.88
N ARG A 214 -1.37 -14.60 7.88
CA ARG A 214 -2.62 -15.33 8.13
C ARG A 214 -3.64 -15.13 6.99
N LEU A 215 -3.86 -13.88 6.59
CA LEU A 215 -4.80 -13.52 5.53
C LEU A 215 -4.40 -14.16 4.19
N ALA A 216 -3.11 -14.19 3.88
CA ALA A 216 -2.59 -14.78 2.65
C ALA A 216 -2.79 -16.30 2.53
N ARG A 217 -3.00 -17.01 3.64
CA ARG A 217 -3.14 -18.47 3.70
C ARG A 217 -4.58 -18.96 3.82
N SER A 218 -5.48 -18.05 4.16
CA SER A 218 -6.90 -18.38 4.27
C SER A 218 -7.47 -18.55 2.85
#